data_AF-A0A7R9VW52-F1
#
_entry.id   AF-A0A7R9VW52-F1
#
_cell.length_a   1.000
_cell.length_b   1.000
_cell.length_c   1.000
_cell.angle_alpha   90.00
_cell.angle_beta   90.00
_cell.angle_gamma   90.00
#
_symmetry.space_group_name_H-M   'P 1'
#
loop_
_entity.id
_entity.type
_entity.pdbx_description
1 polymer ?
#
loop_
_entity_poly.entity_id
_entity_poly.type
_entity_poly.pdbx_seq_one_letter_code
_entity_poly.pdbx_strand_id
1 'polypeptide(L)'
;MVYIALEELGWRPYVQTWAGQGLAHAVPECPQALRDHIYMLFDLHVDAGLAWLALHGRQFIPAVENNLTTSLTWMVQSLLLPARGFKYGRGVVPEDQHKAAGKVFAWAYCWALGGNLPHDLRPAFDAFAREQLAPVCQYPGGNTVFDYCIDMTRGFPPDFKGWAERVPSFGYNKAAPFFEMLVPTVDTVRYSYMLELNLDVGRSVLLSGVTGVGKSVITVAALEGLRERKGVLPHTINFSAQTSAADTQFLIESKLEKKRKTRFGAPVGKRLVFFIDDVNMPARETYGAQPPVELLRQFQDQRGFYDRKKLWWKDIDDATLVAACAPPGGGRQEMTPRFTRHFTMLCVPPPSDTAMRTILSAVLTGFLADFPSEMRPACAPIVSASVEAYTRISEELLPTPAKSHYTFNL
;
A
#
# COMPACT_ATOMS: atom_id res chain seq x y z
N MET A 1 -17.35 -29.37 18.66
CA MET A 1 -16.69 -28.26 17.93
C MET A 1 -16.80 -28.56 16.45
N VAL A 2 -17.18 -27.59 15.62
CA VAL A 2 -17.17 -27.74 14.16
C VAL A 2 -15.83 -27.19 13.67
N TYR A 3 -15.01 -28.06 13.10
CA TYR A 3 -13.75 -27.68 12.46
C TYR A 3 -14.00 -27.54 10.96
N ILE A 4 -13.49 -26.46 10.36
CA ILE A 4 -13.53 -26.24 8.91
C ILE A 4 -12.09 -26.31 8.43
N ALA A 5 -11.81 -27.23 7.52
CA ALA A 5 -10.50 -27.35 6.89
C ALA A 5 -10.29 -26.16 5.95
N LEU A 6 -9.15 -25.47 6.09
CA LEU A 6 -8.81 -24.32 5.24
C LEU A 6 -8.64 -24.74 3.78
N GLU A 7 -8.19 -25.98 3.53
CA GLU A 7 -8.02 -26.53 2.19
C GLU A 7 -9.34 -26.70 1.43
N GLU A 8 -10.47 -26.81 2.15
CA GLU A 8 -11.77 -27.08 1.52
C GLU A 8 -12.43 -25.83 0.91
N LEU A 9 -12.11 -24.62 1.41
CA LEU A 9 -12.71 -23.39 0.90
C LEU A 9 -11.86 -22.77 -0.23
N GLY A 10 -10.54 -22.69 -0.03
CA GLY A 10 -9.62 -22.02 -0.95
C GLY A 10 -10.00 -20.56 -1.27
N TRP A 11 -9.43 -20.02 -2.34
CA TRP A 11 -9.70 -18.64 -2.80
C TRP A 11 -10.81 -18.55 -3.85
N ARG A 12 -11.07 -19.63 -4.59
CA ARG A 12 -11.96 -19.65 -5.77
C ARG A 12 -13.40 -19.23 -5.46
N PRO A 13 -14.08 -19.72 -4.40
CA PRO A 13 -15.47 -19.34 -4.13
C PRO A 13 -15.65 -17.83 -3.93
N TYR A 14 -14.67 -17.18 -3.27
CA TYR A 14 -14.69 -15.73 -3.10
C TYR A 14 -14.56 -15.01 -4.45
N VAL A 15 -13.57 -15.40 -5.27
CA VAL A 15 -13.32 -14.72 -6.56
C VAL A 15 -14.44 -14.99 -7.56
N GLN A 16 -15.03 -16.18 -7.59
CA GLN A 16 -16.22 -16.48 -8.40
C GLN A 16 -17.40 -15.59 -8.01
N THR A 17 -17.67 -15.46 -6.70
CA THR A 17 -18.74 -14.59 -6.19
C THR A 17 -18.45 -13.12 -6.51
N TRP A 18 -17.21 -12.68 -6.34
CA TRP A 18 -16.79 -11.34 -6.72
C TRP A 18 -16.94 -11.10 -8.22
N ALA A 19 -16.43 -11.96 -9.09
CA ALA A 19 -16.54 -11.79 -10.54
C ALA A 19 -18.00 -11.81 -11.02
N GLY A 20 -18.83 -12.69 -10.46
CA GLY A 20 -20.24 -12.84 -10.81
C GLY A 20 -21.15 -11.72 -10.30
N GLN A 21 -20.91 -11.22 -9.08
CA GLN A 21 -21.81 -10.27 -8.40
C GLN A 21 -21.09 -8.99 -7.98
N GLY A 22 -19.96 -9.11 -7.27
CA GLY A 22 -19.23 -7.97 -6.72
C GLY A 22 -18.73 -6.98 -7.78
N LEU A 23 -18.06 -7.49 -8.82
CA LEU A 23 -17.53 -6.72 -9.93
C LEU A 23 -18.65 -6.15 -10.80
N ALA A 24 -19.76 -6.89 -10.98
CA ALA A 24 -20.95 -6.38 -11.66
C ALA A 24 -21.57 -5.18 -10.92
N HIS A 25 -21.59 -5.23 -9.58
CA HIS A 25 -22.11 -4.13 -8.77
C HIS A 25 -21.15 -2.94 -8.73
N ALA A 26 -19.84 -3.19 -8.60
CA ALA A 26 -18.82 -2.16 -8.48
C ALA A 26 -18.51 -1.46 -9.81
N VAL A 27 -18.62 -2.19 -10.93
CA VAL A 27 -18.39 -1.69 -12.29
C VAL A 27 -19.53 -2.16 -13.20
N PRO A 28 -20.71 -1.50 -13.14
CA PRO A 28 -21.89 -1.89 -13.93
C PRO A 28 -21.67 -1.90 -15.44
N GLU A 29 -20.70 -1.13 -15.94
CA GLU A 29 -20.32 -1.06 -17.33
C GLU A 29 -19.55 -2.31 -17.82
N CYS A 30 -19.05 -3.14 -16.89
CA CYS A 30 -18.26 -4.32 -17.21
C CYS A 30 -19.15 -5.48 -17.68
N PRO A 31 -19.08 -5.88 -18.96
CA PRO A 31 -19.94 -6.93 -19.51
C PRO A 31 -19.62 -8.30 -18.91
N GLN A 32 -20.61 -9.20 -18.87
CA GLN A 32 -20.45 -10.56 -18.34
C GLN A 32 -19.26 -11.29 -18.99
N ALA A 33 -19.14 -11.23 -20.33
CA ALA A 33 -18.04 -11.87 -21.05
C ALA A 33 -16.65 -11.42 -20.58
N LEU A 34 -16.49 -10.14 -20.23
CA LEU A 34 -15.22 -9.62 -19.70
C LEU A 34 -14.98 -10.09 -18.26
N ARG A 35 -16.04 -10.18 -17.44
CA ARG A 35 -15.95 -10.72 -16.07
C ARG A 35 -15.57 -12.20 -16.07
N ASP A 36 -16.12 -12.98 -17.01
CA ASP A 36 -15.76 -14.38 -17.21
C ASP A 36 -14.30 -14.51 -17.68
N HIS A 37 -13.86 -13.65 -18.60
CA HIS A 37 -12.47 -13.60 -19.02
C HIS A 37 -11.52 -13.26 -17.86
N ILE A 38 -11.87 -12.28 -17.02
CA ILE A 38 -11.10 -11.93 -15.83
C ILE A 38 -11.03 -13.13 -14.87
N TYR A 39 -12.15 -13.78 -14.57
CA TYR A 39 -12.14 -14.97 -13.71
C TYR A 39 -11.25 -16.09 -14.27
N MET A 40 -11.28 -16.32 -15.57
CA MET A 40 -10.40 -17.29 -16.23
C MET A 40 -8.91 -16.95 -16.03
N LEU A 41 -8.51 -15.67 -16.08
CA LEU A 41 -7.14 -15.27 -15.77
C LEU A 41 -6.75 -15.60 -14.31
N PHE A 42 -7.67 -15.42 -13.36
CA PHE A 42 -7.43 -15.85 -11.98
C PHE A 42 -7.21 -17.36 -11.91
N ASP A 43 -8.10 -18.14 -12.52
CA ASP A 43 -8.05 -19.61 -12.45
C ASP A 43 -6.79 -20.20 -13.09
N LEU A 44 -6.28 -19.58 -14.17
CA LEU A 44 -5.05 -20.03 -14.84
C LEU A 44 -3.76 -19.65 -14.11
N HIS A 45 -3.71 -18.50 -13.43
CA HIS A 45 -2.42 -17.93 -12.99
C HIS A 45 -2.24 -17.82 -11.46
N VAL A 46 -3.31 -17.78 -10.67
CA VAL A 46 -3.21 -17.51 -9.23
C VAL A 46 -2.54 -18.66 -8.48
N ASP A 47 -2.91 -19.91 -8.75
CA ASP A 47 -2.34 -21.06 -8.03
C ASP A 47 -0.82 -21.17 -8.21
N ALA A 48 -0.31 -20.92 -9.43
CA ALA A 48 1.13 -20.91 -9.68
C ALA A 48 1.86 -19.84 -8.84
N GLY A 49 1.25 -18.66 -8.69
CA GLY A 49 1.82 -17.57 -7.89
C GLY A 49 1.80 -17.87 -6.39
N LEU A 50 0.69 -18.44 -5.90
CA LEU A 50 0.58 -18.89 -4.52
C LEU A 50 1.59 -20.01 -4.21
N ALA A 51 1.75 -20.98 -5.12
CA ALA A 51 2.75 -22.04 -4.99
C ALA A 51 4.18 -21.49 -4.97
N TRP A 52 4.49 -20.51 -5.83
CA TRP A 52 5.79 -19.84 -5.81
C TRP A 52 6.05 -19.15 -4.47
N LEU A 53 5.05 -18.44 -3.94
CA LEU A 53 5.14 -17.75 -2.64
C LEU A 53 5.30 -18.72 -1.47
N ALA A 54 4.61 -19.86 -1.49
CA ALA A 54 4.76 -20.89 -0.47
C ALA A 54 6.19 -21.46 -0.41
N LEU A 55 6.87 -21.54 -1.56
CA LEU A 55 8.23 -22.07 -1.68
C LEU A 55 9.32 -21.02 -1.41
N HIS A 56 9.13 -19.78 -1.88
CA HIS A 56 10.20 -18.76 -1.93
C HIS A 56 9.84 -17.45 -1.23
N GLY A 57 8.56 -17.18 -1.01
CA GLY A 57 8.01 -15.87 -0.66
C GLY A 57 8.10 -15.50 0.81
N ARG A 58 9.31 -15.43 1.39
CA ARG A 58 9.47 -14.90 2.76
C ARG A 58 8.97 -13.46 2.84
N GLN A 59 8.19 -13.14 3.87
CA GLN A 59 7.58 -11.83 4.09
C GLN A 59 7.84 -11.35 5.52
N PHE A 60 8.01 -10.05 5.72
CA PHE A 60 8.14 -9.48 7.07
C PHE A 60 6.86 -9.63 7.89
N ILE A 61 5.72 -9.42 7.23
CA ILE A 61 4.38 -9.64 7.78
C ILE A 61 3.69 -10.66 6.86
N PRO A 62 3.51 -11.91 7.30
CA PRO A 62 2.94 -12.96 6.46
C PRO A 62 1.52 -12.66 5.99
N ALA A 63 1.28 -12.83 4.70
CA ALA A 63 -0.05 -12.84 4.09
C ALA A 63 -0.61 -14.26 4.06
N VAL A 64 -1.93 -14.39 4.24
CA VAL A 64 -2.64 -15.62 3.92
C VAL A 64 -3.08 -15.59 2.46
N GLU A 65 -3.25 -16.75 1.82
CA GLU A 65 -3.61 -16.84 0.39
C GLU A 65 -4.86 -16.02 0.05
N ASN A 66 -5.92 -16.14 0.86
CA ASN A 66 -7.15 -15.36 0.69
C ASN A 66 -6.92 -13.85 0.79
N ASN A 67 -5.93 -13.40 1.55
CA ASN A 67 -5.58 -11.98 1.58
C ASN A 67 -4.98 -11.53 0.24
N LEU A 68 -4.05 -12.31 -0.31
CA LEU A 68 -3.40 -12.01 -1.59
C LEU A 68 -4.42 -11.99 -2.74
N THR A 69 -5.30 -12.98 -2.80
CA THR A 69 -6.32 -13.08 -3.85
C THR A 69 -7.41 -12.01 -3.70
N THR A 70 -7.85 -11.72 -2.48
CA THR A 70 -8.77 -10.58 -2.27
C THR A 70 -8.10 -9.26 -2.66
N SER A 71 -6.84 -9.03 -2.30
CA SER A 71 -6.11 -7.83 -2.73
C SER A 71 -6.00 -7.72 -4.25
N LEU A 72 -5.78 -8.84 -4.94
CA LEU A 72 -5.84 -8.88 -6.39
C LEU A 72 -7.22 -8.47 -6.94
N THR A 73 -8.33 -8.98 -6.38
CA THR A 73 -9.68 -8.58 -6.81
C THR A 73 -9.92 -7.08 -6.63
N TRP A 74 -9.55 -6.52 -5.48
CA TRP A 74 -9.73 -5.08 -5.20
C TRP A 74 -8.88 -4.20 -6.13
N MET A 75 -7.64 -4.60 -6.43
CA MET A 75 -6.77 -3.87 -7.34
C MET A 75 -7.29 -3.91 -8.79
N VAL A 76 -7.72 -5.08 -9.27
CA VAL A 76 -8.35 -5.23 -10.58
C VAL A 76 -9.62 -4.39 -10.65
N GLN A 77 -10.52 -4.50 -9.66
CA GLN A 77 -11.75 -3.71 -9.61
C GLN A 77 -11.48 -2.20 -9.71
N SER A 78 -10.49 -1.70 -8.97
CA SER A 78 -10.13 -0.28 -8.99
C SER A 78 -9.62 0.17 -10.37
N LEU A 79 -8.76 -0.62 -11.00
CA LEU A 79 -8.22 -0.31 -12.34
C LEU A 79 -9.27 -0.39 -13.45
N LEU A 80 -10.32 -1.19 -13.24
CA LEU A 80 -11.46 -1.31 -14.14
C LEU A 80 -12.46 -0.16 -14.02
N LEU A 81 -12.35 0.74 -13.03
CA LEU A 81 -13.26 1.87 -12.92
C LEU A 81 -13.14 2.81 -14.14
N PRO A 82 -14.25 3.28 -14.74
CA PRO A 82 -14.21 4.29 -15.79
C PRO A 82 -13.50 5.58 -15.35
N ALA A 83 -13.62 5.95 -14.07
CA ALA A 83 -12.93 7.08 -13.46
C ALA A 83 -11.39 6.96 -13.47
N ARG A 84 -10.86 5.73 -13.63
CA ARG A 84 -9.43 5.45 -13.82
C ARG A 84 -9.01 5.40 -15.29
N GLY A 85 -9.95 5.59 -16.21
CA GLY A 85 -9.71 5.64 -17.65
C GLY A 85 -9.94 4.31 -18.37
N PHE A 86 -10.44 3.27 -17.69
CA PHE A 86 -10.83 2.04 -18.39
C PHE A 86 -12.06 2.29 -19.26
N LYS A 87 -12.02 1.84 -20.52
CA LYS A 87 -13.03 2.18 -21.53
C LYS A 87 -14.04 1.05 -21.72
N TYR A 88 -15.30 1.41 -21.53
CA TYR A 88 -16.47 0.58 -21.86
C TYR A 88 -17.33 1.32 -22.90
N GLY A 89 -17.87 0.60 -23.89
CA GLY A 89 -18.89 1.15 -24.81
C GLY A 89 -18.48 1.25 -26.28
N ARG A 90 -19.23 2.04 -27.05
CA ARG A 90 -19.15 2.10 -28.52
C ARG A 90 -17.77 2.59 -28.98
N GLY A 91 -17.16 1.84 -29.90
CA GLY A 91 -15.83 2.14 -30.47
C GLY A 91 -14.68 1.39 -29.81
N VAL A 92 -14.93 0.63 -28.74
CA VAL A 92 -13.93 -0.28 -28.16
C VAL A 92 -14.19 -1.70 -28.67
N VAL A 93 -13.19 -2.30 -29.32
CA VAL A 93 -13.28 -3.67 -29.82
C VAL A 93 -13.21 -4.64 -28.62
N PRO A 94 -14.05 -5.69 -28.54
CA PRO A 94 -14.01 -6.65 -27.44
C PRO A 94 -12.62 -7.27 -27.20
N GLU A 95 -11.87 -7.53 -28.28
CA GLU A 95 -10.50 -8.03 -28.21
C GLU A 95 -9.56 -7.06 -27.48
N ASP A 96 -9.69 -5.76 -27.72
CA ASP A 96 -8.89 -4.74 -27.03
C ASP A 96 -9.29 -4.65 -25.55
N GLN A 97 -10.57 -4.86 -25.21
CA GLN A 97 -11.00 -4.94 -23.82
C GLN A 97 -10.40 -6.14 -23.10
N HIS A 98 -10.35 -7.30 -23.76
CA HIS A 98 -9.71 -8.50 -23.21
C HIS A 98 -8.20 -8.27 -23.02
N LYS A 99 -7.51 -7.71 -24.03
CA LYS A 99 -6.08 -7.34 -23.90
C LYS A 99 -5.84 -6.33 -22.77
N ALA A 100 -6.71 -5.33 -22.64
CA ALA A 100 -6.62 -4.33 -21.57
C ALA A 100 -6.84 -4.96 -20.18
N ALA A 101 -7.86 -5.81 -20.04
CA ALA A 101 -8.11 -6.55 -18.81
C ALA A 101 -6.97 -7.52 -18.47
N GLY A 102 -6.35 -8.15 -19.48
CA GLY A 102 -5.14 -8.94 -19.32
C GLY A 102 -3.98 -8.14 -18.74
N LYS A 103 -3.67 -6.97 -19.31
CA LYS A 103 -2.63 -6.06 -18.78
C LYS A 103 -2.96 -5.58 -17.35
N VAL A 104 -4.23 -5.23 -17.08
CA VAL A 104 -4.72 -4.87 -15.73
C VAL A 104 -4.50 -6.00 -14.74
N PHE A 105 -4.92 -7.21 -15.10
CA PHE A 105 -4.75 -8.40 -14.28
C PHE A 105 -3.28 -8.67 -14.01
N ALA A 106 -2.44 -8.72 -15.04
CA ALA A 106 -1.01 -9.00 -14.92
C ALA A 106 -0.31 -8.01 -13.97
N TRP A 107 -0.59 -6.71 -14.13
CA TRP A 107 -0.03 -5.69 -13.25
C TRP A 107 -0.54 -5.83 -11.81
N ALA A 108 -1.85 -6.01 -11.63
CA ALA A 108 -2.44 -6.19 -10.31
C ALA A 108 -1.93 -7.46 -9.63
N TYR A 109 -1.72 -8.54 -10.39
CA TYR A 109 -1.17 -9.82 -9.94
C TYR A 109 0.23 -9.63 -9.35
N CYS A 110 1.12 -8.96 -10.10
CA CYS A 110 2.48 -8.71 -9.66
C CYS A 110 2.51 -7.94 -8.32
N TRP A 111 1.63 -6.96 -8.15
CA TRP A 111 1.57 -6.16 -6.93
C TRP A 111 0.81 -6.82 -5.77
N ALA A 112 -0.24 -7.57 -6.05
CA ALA A 112 -1.00 -8.27 -5.00
C ALA A 112 -0.20 -9.43 -4.41
N LEU A 113 0.53 -10.19 -5.24
CA LEU A 113 1.30 -11.35 -4.80
C LEU A 113 2.74 -10.96 -4.41
N GLY A 114 3.39 -10.14 -5.24
CA GLY A 114 4.79 -9.76 -5.06
C GLY A 114 4.99 -8.44 -4.29
N GLY A 115 3.97 -7.61 -4.12
CA GLY A 115 4.12 -6.29 -3.50
C GLY A 115 4.50 -6.34 -2.01
N ASN A 116 4.11 -7.39 -1.29
CA ASN A 116 4.50 -7.62 0.11
C ASN A 116 5.88 -8.29 0.26
N LEU A 117 6.56 -8.64 -0.86
CA LEU A 117 7.88 -9.23 -0.79
C LEU A 117 8.95 -8.19 -0.44
N PRO A 118 9.91 -8.56 0.42
CA PRO A 118 11.16 -7.84 0.60
C PRO A 118 11.87 -7.59 -0.74
N HIS A 119 12.64 -6.50 -0.81
CA HIS A 119 13.24 -6.01 -2.05
C HIS A 119 14.16 -7.03 -2.75
N ASP A 120 14.85 -7.86 -1.96
CA ASP A 120 15.80 -8.88 -2.41
C ASP A 120 15.13 -10.05 -3.14
N LEU A 121 13.85 -10.31 -2.89
CA LEU A 121 13.09 -11.35 -3.59
C LEU A 121 12.40 -10.86 -4.87
N ARG A 122 12.30 -9.54 -5.07
CA ARG A 122 11.61 -8.97 -6.22
C ARG A 122 12.21 -9.38 -7.57
N PRO A 123 13.54 -9.49 -7.75
CA PRO A 123 14.11 -9.98 -9.01
C PRO A 123 13.73 -11.43 -9.32
N ALA A 124 13.72 -12.32 -8.32
CA ALA A 124 13.31 -13.70 -8.51
C ALA A 124 11.82 -13.82 -8.84
N PHE A 125 10.98 -13.04 -8.15
CA PHE A 125 9.55 -12.97 -8.45
C PHE A 125 9.27 -12.33 -9.82
N ASP A 126 10.04 -11.32 -10.23
CA ASP A 126 9.95 -10.70 -11.56
C ASP A 126 10.16 -11.73 -12.68
N ALA A 127 11.22 -12.53 -12.58
CA ALA A 127 11.50 -13.59 -13.56
C ALA A 127 10.34 -14.59 -13.65
N PHE A 128 9.86 -15.08 -12.50
CA PHE A 128 8.70 -15.97 -12.42
C PHE A 128 7.44 -15.34 -13.02
N ALA A 129 7.10 -14.10 -12.62
CA ALA A 129 5.88 -13.43 -13.06
C ALA A 129 5.89 -13.16 -14.56
N ARG A 130 7.05 -12.79 -15.13
CA ARG A 130 7.21 -12.58 -16.58
C ARG A 130 7.00 -13.87 -17.37
N GLU A 131 7.50 -14.99 -16.88
CA GLU A 131 7.26 -16.31 -17.49
C GLU A 131 5.79 -16.70 -17.38
N GLN A 132 5.24 -16.66 -16.16
CA GLN A 132 3.87 -17.06 -15.87
C GLN A 132 2.81 -16.23 -16.61
N LEU A 133 3.07 -14.94 -16.80
CA LEU A 133 2.14 -13.99 -17.44
C LEU A 133 2.46 -13.73 -18.92
N ALA A 134 3.47 -14.37 -19.50
CA ALA A 134 3.80 -14.24 -20.92
C ALA A 134 2.61 -14.48 -21.87
N PRO A 135 1.68 -15.43 -21.60
CA PRO A 135 0.47 -15.60 -22.41
C PRO A 135 -0.54 -14.44 -22.30
N VAL A 136 -0.45 -13.63 -21.25
CA VAL A 136 -1.40 -12.55 -20.93
C VAL A 136 -0.93 -11.21 -21.47
N CYS A 137 0.34 -10.85 -21.21
CA CYS A 137 0.92 -9.61 -21.69
C CYS A 137 2.45 -9.65 -21.68
N GLN A 138 3.06 -8.77 -22.47
CA GLN A 138 4.51 -8.56 -22.48
C GLN A 138 4.87 -7.29 -21.72
N TYR A 139 5.68 -7.43 -20.67
CA TYR A 139 6.27 -6.31 -19.96
C TYR A 139 7.47 -5.75 -20.73
N PRO A 140 7.75 -4.43 -20.65
CA PRO A 140 8.97 -3.86 -21.21
C PRO A 140 10.22 -4.51 -20.58
N GLY A 141 11.31 -4.56 -21.36
CA GLY A 141 12.61 -5.06 -20.90
C GLY A 141 13.43 -4.01 -20.15
N GLY A 142 14.47 -4.45 -19.44
CA GLY A 142 15.49 -3.60 -18.82
C GLY A 142 15.29 -3.28 -17.33
N ASN A 143 14.05 -3.28 -16.84
CA ASN A 143 13.73 -3.11 -15.41
C ASN A 143 12.78 -4.22 -14.93
N THR A 144 12.43 -4.24 -13.64
CA THR A 144 11.49 -5.23 -13.08
C THR A 144 10.03 -4.85 -13.38
N VAL A 145 9.09 -5.79 -13.26
CA VAL A 145 7.64 -5.55 -13.35
C VAL A 145 7.16 -4.48 -12.37
N PHE A 146 7.85 -4.30 -11.24
CA PHE A 146 7.57 -3.29 -10.22
C PHE A 146 8.00 -1.88 -10.64
N ASP A 147 8.81 -1.73 -11.69
CA ASP A 147 9.28 -0.45 -12.22
C ASP A 147 8.29 0.18 -13.22
N TYR A 148 7.20 -0.52 -13.52
CA TYR A 148 6.17 -0.06 -14.44
C TYR A 148 4.80 0.14 -13.75
N CYS A 149 4.06 1.10 -14.26
CA CYS A 149 2.66 1.35 -13.99
C CYS A 149 1.84 1.21 -15.27
N ILE A 150 0.52 1.04 -15.16
CA ILE A 150 -0.36 1.10 -16.33
C ILE A 150 -0.73 2.56 -16.63
N ASP A 151 -0.55 2.99 -17.87
CA ASP A 151 -1.01 4.28 -18.37
C ASP A 151 -2.34 4.14 -19.11
N MET A 152 -3.42 4.47 -18.39
CA MET A 152 -4.80 4.49 -18.92
C MET A 152 -5.14 5.75 -19.72
N THR A 153 -4.21 6.71 -19.86
CA THR A 153 -4.51 8.02 -20.44
C THR A 153 -4.16 8.14 -21.92
N ARG A 154 -3.19 7.38 -22.42
CA ARG A 154 -2.61 7.56 -23.76
C ARG A 154 -3.17 6.65 -24.85
N GLY A 155 -3.80 5.52 -24.49
CA GLY A 155 -4.26 4.52 -25.45
C GLY A 155 -5.19 3.47 -24.84
N PHE A 156 -5.80 2.64 -25.69
CA PHE A 156 -6.57 1.47 -25.28
C PHE A 156 -6.36 0.36 -26.32
N PRO A 157 -5.77 -0.81 -25.97
CA PRO A 157 -5.33 -1.23 -24.64
C PRO A 157 -4.26 -0.31 -24.02
N PRO A 158 -4.20 -0.19 -22.68
CA PRO A 158 -3.23 0.69 -22.04
C PRO A 158 -1.81 0.13 -22.14
N ASP A 159 -0.80 0.99 -22.00
CA ASP A 159 0.61 0.57 -22.04
C ASP A 159 1.29 0.65 -20.68
N PHE A 160 2.38 -0.10 -20.54
CA PHE A 160 3.26 -0.02 -19.39
C PHE A 160 4.17 1.20 -19.50
N LYS A 161 4.21 2.00 -18.44
CA LYS A 161 5.01 3.22 -18.36
C LYS A 161 5.90 3.18 -17.12
N GLY A 162 7.15 3.60 -17.25
CA GLY A 162 8.08 3.64 -16.13
C GLY A 162 7.65 4.63 -15.05
N TRP A 163 7.81 4.27 -13.78
CA TRP A 163 7.51 5.19 -12.67
C TRP A 163 8.35 6.46 -12.70
N ALA A 164 9.58 6.40 -13.21
CA ALA A 164 10.48 7.55 -13.35
C ALA A 164 9.83 8.70 -14.13
N GLU A 165 9.02 8.39 -15.15
CA GLU A 165 8.30 9.40 -15.96
C GLU A 165 7.12 10.05 -15.21
N ARG A 166 6.78 9.56 -14.02
CA ARG A 166 5.73 10.11 -13.15
C ARG A 166 6.28 10.86 -11.95
N VAL A 167 7.60 10.91 -11.77
CA VAL A 167 8.22 11.66 -10.68
C VAL A 167 8.14 13.15 -10.99
N PRO A 168 7.40 13.95 -10.18
CA PRO A 168 7.35 15.39 -10.37
C PRO A 168 8.69 16.03 -10.02
N SER A 169 8.98 17.19 -10.62
CA SER A 169 10.17 17.96 -10.26
C SER A 169 10.06 18.49 -8.83
N PHE A 170 11.17 18.41 -8.10
CA PHE A 170 11.28 19.00 -6.77
C PHE A 170 11.49 20.52 -6.87
N GLY A 171 10.65 21.28 -6.16
CA GLY A 171 10.86 22.71 -5.93
C GLY A 171 11.31 22.95 -4.49
N TYR A 172 12.52 23.50 -4.31
CA TYR A 172 13.03 23.83 -2.98
C TYR A 172 12.26 25.02 -2.39
N ASN A 173 11.76 24.87 -1.16
CA ASN A 173 11.05 25.94 -0.45
C ASN A 173 11.85 26.40 0.77
N LYS A 174 12.54 27.54 0.66
CA LYS A 174 13.34 28.12 1.74
C LYS A 174 12.58 28.41 3.03
N ALA A 175 11.27 28.67 2.95
CA ALA A 175 10.45 28.98 4.12
C ALA A 175 10.04 27.74 4.92
N ALA A 176 10.09 26.55 4.31
CA ALA A 176 9.76 25.31 4.97
C ALA A 176 10.99 24.74 5.70
N PRO A 177 10.83 24.14 6.90
CA PRO A 177 11.87 23.34 7.50
C PRO A 177 12.24 22.16 6.60
N PHE A 178 13.54 21.79 6.56
CA PHE A 178 14.01 20.71 5.69
C PHE A 178 13.30 19.37 5.95
N PHE A 179 12.93 19.08 7.20
CA PHE A 179 12.24 17.85 7.59
C PHE A 179 10.77 17.79 7.14
N GLU A 180 10.20 18.92 6.69
CA GLU A 180 8.87 18.98 6.07
C GLU A 180 8.95 18.90 4.53
N MET A 181 10.15 19.02 3.94
CA MET A 181 10.34 18.94 2.50
C MET A 181 10.36 17.49 2.03
N LEU A 182 9.28 17.07 1.36
CA LEU A 182 9.26 15.79 0.68
C LEU A 182 9.85 15.92 -0.73
N VAL A 183 11.04 15.36 -0.95
CA VAL A 183 11.59 15.20 -2.29
C VAL A 183 10.89 14.01 -2.98
N PRO A 184 10.20 14.22 -4.11
CA PRO A 184 9.55 13.13 -4.83
C PRO A 184 10.58 12.15 -5.39
N THR A 185 10.36 10.86 -5.15
CA THR A 185 11.13 9.75 -5.72
C THR A 185 10.21 8.76 -6.43
N VAL A 186 10.82 7.80 -7.13
CA VAL A 186 10.09 6.68 -7.74
C VAL A 186 9.24 5.96 -6.70
N ASP A 187 9.79 5.66 -5.53
CA ASP A 187 9.06 4.94 -4.48
C ASP A 187 7.94 5.78 -3.87
N THR A 188 8.15 7.07 -3.60
CA THR A 188 7.08 7.92 -3.07
C THR A 188 5.90 7.95 -4.04
N VAL A 189 6.13 8.09 -5.35
CA VAL A 189 5.07 8.12 -6.37
C VAL A 189 4.38 6.75 -6.50
N ARG A 190 5.16 5.67 -6.57
CA ARG A 190 4.69 4.30 -6.71
C ARG A 190 3.79 3.89 -5.54
N TYR A 191 4.23 4.05 -4.29
CA TYR A 191 3.42 3.66 -3.13
C TYR A 191 2.24 4.60 -2.89
N SER A 192 2.38 5.90 -3.21
CA SER A 192 1.24 6.83 -3.22
C SER A 192 0.17 6.39 -4.22
N TYR A 193 0.57 5.94 -5.41
CA TYR A 193 -0.36 5.41 -6.41
C TYR A 193 -1.05 4.14 -5.91
N MET A 194 -0.32 3.22 -5.26
CA MET A 194 -0.91 2.00 -4.69
C MET A 194 -1.91 2.28 -3.57
N LEU A 195 -1.58 3.24 -2.69
CA LEU A 195 -2.49 3.73 -1.65
C LEU A 195 -3.78 4.26 -2.30
N GLU A 196 -3.64 5.19 -3.24
CA GLU A 196 -4.78 5.78 -3.94
C GLU A 196 -5.62 4.72 -4.67
N LEU A 197 -4.98 3.74 -5.32
CA LEU A 197 -5.64 2.66 -6.04
C LEU A 197 -6.57 1.87 -5.12
N ASN A 198 -6.09 1.44 -3.96
CA ASN A 198 -6.90 0.67 -3.02
C ASN A 198 -7.98 1.54 -2.35
N LEU A 199 -7.64 2.80 -2.02
CA LEU A 199 -8.58 3.73 -1.38
C LEU A 199 -9.74 4.13 -2.29
N ASP A 200 -9.58 4.13 -3.61
CA ASP A 200 -10.68 4.41 -4.55
C ASP A 200 -11.84 3.42 -4.44
N VAL A 201 -11.54 2.17 -4.05
CA VAL A 201 -12.53 1.12 -3.82
C VAL A 201 -12.76 0.85 -2.33
N GLY A 202 -12.26 1.70 -1.43
CA GLY A 202 -12.44 1.53 0.02
C GLY A 202 -11.68 0.34 0.62
N ARG A 203 -10.66 -0.18 -0.08
CA ARG A 203 -9.78 -1.24 0.43
C ARG A 203 -8.69 -0.62 1.29
N SER A 204 -8.55 -1.14 2.51
CA SER A 204 -7.47 -0.74 3.41
C SER A 204 -6.11 -1.21 2.93
N VAL A 205 -5.05 -0.48 3.28
CA VAL A 205 -3.66 -0.77 2.90
C VAL A 205 -2.77 -0.86 4.13
N LEU A 206 -1.88 -1.84 4.15
CA LEU A 206 -0.87 -1.99 5.19
C LEU A 206 0.51 -1.90 4.54
N LEU A 207 1.27 -0.88 4.92
CA LEU A 207 2.66 -0.71 4.50
C LEU A 207 3.60 -1.32 5.53
N SER A 208 4.29 -2.39 5.14
CA SER A 208 5.35 -3.02 5.91
C SER A 208 6.73 -2.55 5.40
N GLY A 209 7.79 -2.87 6.13
CA GLY A 209 9.17 -2.55 5.77
C GLY A 209 9.97 -2.11 6.99
N VAL A 210 11.30 -2.17 6.91
CA VAL A 210 12.17 -1.82 8.05
C VAL A 210 11.95 -0.38 8.52
N THR A 211 12.34 -0.08 9.76
CA THR A 211 12.22 1.28 10.30
C THR A 211 13.06 2.25 9.46
N GLY A 212 12.56 3.48 9.26
CA GLY A 212 13.32 4.52 8.55
C GLY A 212 13.23 4.52 7.02
N VAL A 213 12.42 3.66 6.40
CA VAL A 213 12.25 3.63 4.92
C VAL A 213 11.23 4.65 4.38
N GLY A 214 10.79 5.60 5.19
CA GLY A 214 9.85 6.65 4.76
C GLY A 214 8.37 6.25 4.68
N LYS A 215 7.93 5.12 5.25
CA LYS A 215 6.52 4.65 5.22
C LYS A 215 5.52 5.73 5.65
N SER A 216 5.76 6.35 6.81
CA SER A 216 4.87 7.35 7.38
C SER A 216 4.82 8.61 6.52
N VAL A 217 5.99 9.07 6.06
CA VAL A 217 6.12 10.25 5.19
C VAL A 217 5.41 10.05 3.86
N ILE A 218 5.62 8.89 3.20
CA ILE A 218 4.93 8.52 1.96
C ILE A 218 3.42 8.50 2.17
N THR A 219 2.95 7.90 3.26
CA THR A 219 1.51 7.76 3.53
C THR A 219 0.86 9.12 3.77
N VAL A 220 1.45 9.94 4.63
CA VAL A 220 0.94 11.28 4.93
C VAL A 220 0.88 12.12 3.67
N ALA A 221 1.95 12.14 2.88
CA ALA A 221 2.00 12.90 1.63
C ALA A 221 0.97 12.42 0.60
N ALA A 222 0.83 11.10 0.43
CA ALA A 222 -0.18 10.52 -0.44
C ALA A 222 -1.59 10.98 -0.01
N LEU A 223 -1.89 10.89 1.28
CA LEU A 223 -3.20 11.20 1.81
C LEU A 223 -3.54 12.70 1.76
N GLU A 224 -2.59 13.60 2.01
CA GLU A 224 -2.79 15.04 1.81
C GLU A 224 -3.03 15.36 0.33
N GLY A 225 -2.30 14.71 -0.59
CA GLY A 225 -2.59 14.83 -2.03
C GLY A 225 -3.97 14.31 -2.43
N LEU A 226 -4.57 13.38 -1.67
CA LEU A 226 -5.95 12.92 -1.87
C LEU A 226 -6.98 13.82 -1.20
N ARG A 227 -6.61 14.53 -0.13
CA ARG A 227 -7.47 15.52 0.50
C ARG A 227 -7.84 16.63 -0.48
N GLU A 228 -6.85 17.13 -1.19
CA GLU A 228 -7.03 18.19 -2.19
C GLU A 228 -7.81 17.70 -3.41
N ARG A 229 -7.47 16.53 -3.95
CA ARG A 229 -8.02 16.03 -5.23
C ARG A 229 -9.34 15.28 -5.11
N LYS A 230 -9.58 14.60 -3.99
CA LYS A 230 -10.67 13.60 -3.83
C LYS A 230 -11.49 13.75 -2.55
N GLY A 231 -11.29 14.83 -1.78
CA GLY A 231 -12.06 15.08 -0.56
C GLY A 231 -11.83 14.04 0.55
N VAL A 232 -10.67 13.41 0.57
CA VAL A 232 -10.24 12.54 1.68
C VAL A 232 -9.88 13.38 2.89
N LEU A 233 -10.21 12.92 4.10
CA LEU A 233 -9.86 13.57 5.36
C LEU A 233 -8.95 12.63 6.14
N PRO A 234 -7.62 12.81 6.06
CA PRO A 234 -6.69 11.95 6.76
C PRO A 234 -6.55 12.33 8.23
N HIS A 235 -6.46 11.30 9.08
CA HIS A 235 -6.14 11.44 10.49
C HIS A 235 -5.12 10.39 10.92
N THR A 236 -3.94 10.86 11.30
CA THR A 236 -2.88 9.99 11.82
C THR A 236 -3.10 9.66 13.29
N ILE A 237 -2.98 8.38 13.62
CA ILE A 237 -3.01 7.83 14.97
C ILE A 237 -1.70 7.07 15.16
N ASN A 238 -0.81 7.61 15.99
CA ASN A 238 0.46 6.96 16.31
C ASN A 238 0.25 5.99 17.47
N PHE A 239 0.56 4.72 17.24
CA PHE A 239 0.53 3.72 18.31
C PHE A 239 1.84 3.71 19.08
N SER A 240 1.71 3.43 20.37
CA SER A 240 2.82 3.16 21.28
C SER A 240 2.57 1.85 22.01
N ALA A 241 3.57 1.37 22.76
CA ALA A 241 3.40 0.20 23.63
C ALA A 241 2.26 0.36 24.66
N GLN A 242 1.89 1.60 25.00
CA GLN A 242 0.87 1.92 26.00
C GLN A 242 -0.48 2.30 25.41
N THR A 243 -0.62 2.38 24.08
CA THR A 243 -1.91 2.70 23.46
C THR A 243 -2.95 1.64 23.81
N SER A 244 -4.08 2.05 24.40
CA SER A 244 -5.17 1.15 24.77
C SER A 244 -6.30 1.13 23.73
N ALA A 245 -7.14 0.09 23.76
CA ALA A 245 -8.34 0.03 22.92
C ALA A 245 -9.33 1.18 23.21
N ALA A 246 -9.34 1.72 24.43
CA ALA A 246 -10.16 2.86 24.77
C ALA A 246 -9.66 4.13 24.07
N ASP A 247 -8.34 4.34 24.06
CA ASP A 247 -7.71 5.48 23.39
C ASP A 247 -7.91 5.41 21.88
N THR A 248 -7.70 4.25 21.27
CA THR A 248 -7.93 4.04 19.84
C THR A 248 -9.38 4.36 19.45
N GLN A 249 -10.35 3.84 20.21
CA GLN A 249 -11.76 4.12 19.95
C GLN A 249 -12.07 5.62 20.09
N PHE A 250 -11.57 6.25 21.14
CA PHE A 250 -11.77 7.69 21.37
C PHE A 250 -11.18 8.53 20.23
N LEU A 251 -9.95 8.23 19.79
CA LEU A 251 -9.29 8.95 18.71
C LEU A 251 -10.07 8.84 17.39
N ILE A 252 -10.57 7.66 17.06
CA ILE A 252 -11.43 7.46 15.88
C ILE A 252 -12.76 8.22 16.05
N GLU A 253 -13.49 8.00 17.14
CA GLU A 253 -14.81 8.62 17.38
C GLU A 253 -14.72 10.15 17.42
N SER A 254 -13.62 10.73 17.89
CA SER A 254 -13.41 12.18 17.97
C SER A 254 -13.42 12.88 16.60
N LYS A 255 -13.24 12.12 15.51
CA LYS A 255 -13.21 12.63 14.13
C LYS A 255 -14.47 12.32 13.33
N LEU A 256 -15.43 11.61 13.92
CA LEU A 256 -16.67 11.25 13.25
C LEU A 256 -17.76 12.30 13.50
N GLU A 257 -18.56 12.57 12.48
CA GLU A 257 -19.81 13.30 12.63
C GLU A 257 -20.96 12.35 12.91
N LYS A 258 -21.85 12.73 13.81
CA LYS A 258 -23.11 12.01 14.04
C LYS A 258 -24.06 12.26 12.87
N LYS A 259 -24.36 11.22 12.08
CA LYS A 259 -25.30 11.29 10.94
C LYS A 259 -26.72 11.01 11.36
N ARG A 260 -26.91 10.02 12.23
CA ARG A 260 -28.21 9.61 12.79
C ARG A 260 -28.04 9.17 14.24
N LYS A 261 -29.08 8.64 14.87
CA LYS A 261 -29.04 8.18 16.26
C LYS A 261 -27.86 7.23 16.52
N THR A 262 -27.66 6.24 15.66
CA THR A 262 -26.62 5.21 15.78
C THR A 262 -25.53 5.25 14.70
N ARG A 263 -25.68 6.09 13.67
CA ARG A 263 -24.73 6.17 12.54
C ARG A 263 -23.82 7.38 12.65
N PHE A 264 -22.54 7.14 12.44
CA PHE A 264 -21.45 8.10 12.48
C PHE A 264 -20.65 7.97 11.19
N GLY A 265 -19.92 9.01 10.80
CA GLY A 265 -19.10 8.92 9.60
C GLY A 265 -18.41 10.21 9.22
N ALA A 266 -17.81 10.22 8.05
CA ALA A 266 -17.18 11.41 7.49
C ALA A 266 -18.19 12.53 7.20
N PRO A 267 -17.78 13.82 7.20
CA PRO A 267 -18.59 14.91 6.67
C PRO A 267 -19.21 14.62 5.30
N VAL A 268 -20.37 15.20 5.01
CA VAL A 268 -21.12 14.91 3.77
C VAL A 268 -20.23 15.17 2.55
N GLY A 269 -20.12 14.18 1.66
CA GLY A 269 -19.29 14.27 0.45
C GLY A 269 -17.78 14.14 0.70
N LYS A 270 -17.37 13.74 1.90
CA LYS A 270 -15.96 13.47 2.26
C LYS A 270 -15.81 12.01 2.69
N ARG A 271 -14.57 11.52 2.72
CA ARG A 271 -14.22 10.18 3.24
C ARG A 271 -13.11 10.28 4.26
N LEU A 272 -13.26 9.65 5.41
CA LEU A 272 -12.22 9.63 6.45
C LEU A 272 -11.23 8.51 6.15
N VAL A 273 -9.94 8.81 6.31
CA VAL A 273 -8.89 7.80 6.30
C VAL A 273 -8.10 7.91 7.58
N PHE A 274 -8.20 6.87 8.42
CA PHE A 274 -7.40 6.77 9.63
C PHE A 274 -6.08 6.08 9.29
N PHE A 275 -4.98 6.82 9.38
CA PHE A 275 -3.64 6.27 9.23
C PHE A 275 -3.12 5.83 10.60
N ILE A 276 -2.97 4.52 10.81
CA ILE A 276 -2.45 3.93 12.03
C ILE A 276 -0.94 3.69 11.84
N ASP A 277 -0.11 4.54 12.43
CA ASP A 277 1.33 4.37 12.39
C ASP A 277 1.81 3.45 13.51
N ASP A 278 2.78 2.60 13.21
CA ASP A 278 3.30 1.55 14.10
C ASP A 278 2.20 0.65 14.70
N VAL A 279 1.28 0.15 13.86
CA VAL A 279 0.08 -0.61 14.28
C VAL A 279 0.38 -1.85 15.15
N ASN A 280 1.59 -2.40 15.07
CA ASN A 280 2.03 -3.57 15.83
C ASN A 280 2.88 -3.25 17.07
N MET A 281 2.92 -1.99 17.50
CA MET A 281 3.61 -1.58 18.72
C MET A 281 2.85 -1.86 20.03
N PRO A 282 1.49 -1.84 20.10
CA PRO A 282 0.79 -2.03 21.37
C PRO A 282 1.18 -3.31 22.10
N ALA A 283 1.29 -3.23 23.43
CA ALA A 283 1.62 -4.38 24.26
C ALA A 283 0.57 -5.49 24.15
N ARG A 284 1.03 -6.73 24.19
CA ARG A 284 0.16 -7.90 24.31
C ARG A 284 -0.40 -7.98 25.73
N GLU A 285 -1.67 -8.37 25.86
CA GLU A 285 -2.23 -8.77 27.15
C GLU A 285 -1.79 -10.21 27.51
N THR A 286 -2.18 -10.68 28.70
CA THR A 286 -1.76 -11.96 29.29
C THR A 286 -1.96 -13.17 28.36
N TYR A 287 -2.99 -13.18 27.52
CA TYR A 287 -3.30 -14.23 26.56
C TYR A 287 -2.78 -13.97 25.14
N GLY A 288 -1.94 -12.96 24.95
CA GLY A 288 -1.23 -12.66 23.72
C GLY A 288 -1.97 -11.76 22.72
N ALA A 289 -3.20 -11.35 23.00
CA ALA A 289 -3.95 -10.44 22.14
C ALA A 289 -3.42 -9.00 22.26
N GLN A 290 -3.68 -8.18 21.24
CA GLN A 290 -3.43 -6.74 21.26
C GLN A 290 -4.79 -6.03 21.20
N PRO A 291 -5.37 -5.59 22.33
CA PRO A 291 -6.71 -5.01 22.35
C PRO A 291 -6.95 -3.86 21.35
N PRO A 292 -6.01 -2.92 21.11
CA PRO A 292 -6.16 -1.89 20.07
C PRO A 292 -6.32 -2.49 18.67
N VAL A 293 -5.52 -3.51 18.34
CA VAL A 293 -5.56 -4.19 17.03
C VAL A 293 -6.84 -4.99 16.86
N GLU A 294 -7.32 -5.66 17.91
CA GLU A 294 -8.60 -6.38 17.87
C GLU A 294 -9.80 -5.43 17.73
N LEU A 295 -9.72 -4.21 18.30
CA LEU A 295 -10.70 -3.16 18.04
C LEU A 295 -10.66 -2.71 16.56
N LEU A 296 -9.48 -2.49 15.98
CA LEU A 296 -9.36 -2.16 14.55
C LEU A 296 -9.84 -3.31 13.65
N ARG A 297 -9.65 -4.57 14.07
CA ARG A 297 -10.23 -5.72 13.39
C ARG A 297 -11.76 -5.69 13.44
N GLN A 298 -12.34 -5.39 14.61
CA GLN A 298 -13.79 -5.20 14.75
C GLN A 298 -14.31 -4.10 13.80
N PHE A 299 -13.58 -2.99 13.69
CA PHE A 299 -13.90 -1.93 12.72
C PHE A 299 -13.92 -2.46 11.27
N GLN A 300 -12.93 -3.26 10.87
CA GLN A 300 -12.86 -3.80 9.52
C GLN A 300 -13.95 -4.85 9.22
N ASP A 301 -14.24 -5.72 10.19
CA ASP A 301 -15.24 -6.79 10.04
C ASP A 301 -16.68 -6.25 10.10
N GLN A 302 -16.96 -5.37 11.06
CA GLN A 302 -18.33 -4.98 11.44
C GLN A 302 -18.67 -3.53 11.10
N ARG A 303 -17.70 -2.71 10.69
CA ARG A 303 -17.90 -1.27 10.36
C ARG A 303 -18.48 -0.47 11.52
N GLY A 304 -18.01 -0.71 12.74
CA GLY A 304 -18.51 0.02 13.91
C GLY A 304 -17.92 -0.43 15.24
N PHE A 305 -18.43 0.17 16.32
CA PHE A 305 -18.03 -0.13 17.70
C PHE A 305 -19.24 -0.11 18.64
N TYR A 306 -19.12 -0.78 19.80
CA TYR A 306 -20.06 -0.55 20.90
C TYR A 306 -19.70 0.69 21.69
N ASP A 307 -20.71 1.47 22.07
CA ASP A 307 -20.56 2.49 23.10
C ASP A 307 -20.20 1.81 24.44
N ARG A 308 -19.02 2.11 24.99
CA ARG A 308 -18.51 1.43 26.19
C ARG A 308 -19.32 1.71 27.46
N LYS A 309 -20.14 2.77 27.48
CA LYS A 309 -20.96 3.13 28.66
C LYS A 309 -22.41 2.69 28.50
N LYS A 310 -23.00 2.98 27.34
CA LYS A 310 -24.42 2.75 27.06
C LYS A 310 -24.69 1.45 26.31
N LEU A 311 -23.65 0.74 25.87
CA LEU A 311 -23.71 -0.60 25.27
C LEU A 311 -24.58 -0.73 24.01
N TRP A 312 -24.72 0.34 23.22
CA TRP A 312 -25.40 0.30 21.92
C TRP A 312 -24.38 0.41 20.77
N TRP A 313 -24.74 -0.12 19.60
CA TRP A 313 -23.88 -0.21 18.43
C TRP A 313 -23.80 1.11 17.64
N LYS A 314 -22.59 1.57 17.35
CA LYS A 314 -22.28 2.71 16.49
C LYS A 314 -21.82 2.22 15.13
N ASP A 315 -22.64 2.40 14.11
CA ASP A 315 -22.23 2.19 12.72
C ASP A 315 -21.32 3.34 12.28
N ILE A 316 -20.24 3.01 11.58
CA ILE A 316 -19.28 3.95 11.03
C ILE A 316 -19.27 3.83 9.51
N ASP A 317 -19.79 4.86 8.86
CA ASP A 317 -19.86 5.01 7.41
C ASP A 317 -18.68 5.87 6.90
N ASP A 318 -18.31 5.68 5.63
CA ASP A 318 -17.34 6.52 4.89
C ASP A 318 -15.95 6.64 5.54
N ALA A 319 -15.48 5.59 6.24
CA ALA A 319 -14.16 5.54 6.86
C ALA A 319 -13.35 4.31 6.43
N THR A 320 -12.06 4.49 6.17
CA THR A 320 -11.13 3.41 5.78
C THR A 320 -9.84 3.50 6.60
N LEU A 321 -9.19 2.36 6.86
CA LEU A 321 -7.88 2.34 7.53
C LEU A 321 -6.75 2.30 6.50
N VAL A 322 -5.66 3.01 6.81
CA VAL A 322 -4.32 2.73 6.30
C VAL A 322 -3.45 2.42 7.51
N ALA A 323 -2.57 1.44 7.43
CA ALA A 323 -1.68 1.08 8.52
C ALA A 323 -0.23 1.03 8.05
N ALA A 324 0.70 1.32 8.95
CA ALA A 324 2.12 1.06 8.76
C ALA A 324 2.70 0.26 9.92
N CYS A 325 3.65 -0.62 9.63
CA CYS A 325 4.38 -1.35 10.66
C CYS A 325 5.81 -1.66 10.22
N ALA A 326 6.68 -1.86 11.20
CA ALA A 326 7.96 -2.51 10.98
C ALA A 326 7.88 -4.01 11.36
N PRO A 327 8.83 -4.83 10.88
CA PRO A 327 8.87 -6.26 11.23
C PRO A 327 8.83 -6.48 12.75
N PRO A 328 8.25 -7.59 13.23
CA PRO A 328 8.25 -7.94 14.65
C PRO A 328 9.67 -7.98 15.24
N GLY A 329 9.81 -7.55 16.48
CA GLY A 329 11.11 -7.37 17.15
C GLY A 329 11.32 -5.93 17.67
N GLY A 330 12.28 -5.76 18.59
CA GLY A 330 12.58 -4.44 19.18
C GLY A 330 11.37 -3.78 19.85
N GLY A 331 10.50 -4.56 20.51
CA GLY A 331 9.26 -4.11 21.15
C GLY A 331 8.00 -4.25 20.27
N ARG A 332 8.17 -4.48 18.96
CA ARG A 332 7.05 -4.71 18.02
C ARG A 332 6.59 -6.15 18.07
N GLN A 333 5.27 -6.34 17.99
CA GLN A 333 4.60 -7.62 18.12
C GLN A 333 4.25 -8.21 16.76
N GLU A 334 4.07 -9.53 16.70
CA GLU A 334 3.43 -10.15 15.53
C GLU A 334 1.93 -9.83 15.55
N MET A 335 1.36 -9.61 14.36
CA MET A 335 -0.06 -9.38 14.17
C MET A 335 -0.77 -10.64 13.71
N THR A 336 -2.04 -10.78 14.09
CA THR A 336 -2.83 -11.95 13.70
C THR A 336 -3.26 -11.85 12.22
N PRO A 337 -3.25 -12.97 11.46
CA PRO A 337 -3.79 -13.00 10.10
C PRO A 337 -5.25 -12.55 10.00
N ARG A 338 -6.02 -12.68 11.09
CA ARG A 338 -7.41 -12.20 11.17
C ARG A 338 -7.52 -10.70 11.00
N PHE A 339 -6.50 -9.95 11.41
CA PHE A 339 -6.43 -8.50 11.20
C PHE A 339 -5.83 -8.18 9.83
N THR A 340 -4.67 -8.76 9.49
CA THR A 340 -3.95 -8.41 8.26
C THR A 340 -4.70 -8.80 6.98
N ARG A 341 -5.58 -9.82 7.02
CA ARG A 341 -6.40 -10.23 5.85
C ARG A 341 -7.28 -9.12 5.25
N HIS A 342 -7.57 -8.06 6.01
CA HIS A 342 -8.40 -6.94 5.57
C HIS A 342 -7.64 -5.91 4.74
N PHE A 343 -6.32 -6.02 4.65
CA PHE A 343 -5.45 -5.03 4.04
C PHE A 343 -4.83 -5.54 2.74
N THR A 344 -4.66 -4.68 1.76
CA THR A 344 -3.63 -4.90 0.74
C THR A 344 -2.27 -4.61 1.34
N MET A 345 -1.43 -5.64 1.45
CA MET A 345 -0.13 -5.55 2.10
C MET A 345 0.97 -5.24 1.09
N LEU A 346 1.80 -4.26 1.40
CA LEU A 346 2.87 -3.78 0.53
C LEU A 346 4.13 -3.54 1.37
N CYS A 347 5.27 -4.06 0.92
CA CYS A 347 6.56 -3.87 1.59
C CYS A 347 7.31 -2.71 0.94
N VAL A 348 7.52 -1.63 1.68
CA VAL A 348 8.32 -0.48 1.23
C VAL A 348 9.81 -0.84 1.35
N PRO A 349 10.59 -0.80 0.26
CA PRO A 349 12.01 -1.10 0.29
C PRO A 349 12.79 0.04 0.97
N PRO A 350 13.99 -0.24 1.49
CA PRO A 350 14.94 0.82 1.80
C PRO A 350 15.22 1.69 0.56
N PRO A 351 15.43 3.01 0.75
CA PRO A 351 15.80 3.88 -0.36
C PRO A 351 17.13 3.44 -0.96
N SER A 352 17.23 3.39 -2.28
CA SER A 352 18.49 3.10 -2.96
C SER A 352 19.49 4.25 -2.81
N ASP A 353 20.78 3.97 -2.98
CA ASP A 353 21.83 5.00 -3.05
C ASP A 353 21.51 6.13 -4.02
N THR A 354 20.97 5.78 -5.19
CA THR A 354 20.53 6.74 -6.20
C THR A 354 19.38 7.62 -5.68
N ALA A 355 18.43 7.05 -4.95
CA ALA A 355 17.34 7.79 -4.34
C ALA A 355 17.85 8.72 -3.23
N MET A 356 18.69 8.21 -2.32
CA MET A 356 19.31 9.02 -1.25
C MET A 356 20.10 10.19 -1.81
N ARG A 357 20.95 9.95 -2.83
CA ARG A 357 21.69 11.00 -3.52
C ARG A 357 20.76 12.04 -4.15
N THR A 358 19.70 11.60 -4.84
CA THR A 358 18.70 12.50 -5.42
C THR A 358 18.07 13.40 -4.38
N ILE A 359 17.63 12.82 -3.24
CA ILE A 359 16.99 13.56 -2.15
C ILE A 359 17.94 14.60 -1.56
N LEU A 360 19.13 14.18 -1.14
CA LEU A 360 20.10 15.06 -0.49
C LEU A 360 20.65 16.12 -1.45
N SER A 361 20.90 15.77 -2.71
CA SER A 361 21.32 16.75 -3.73
C SER A 361 20.24 17.77 -4.01
N ALA A 362 18.96 17.38 -4.06
CA ALA A 362 17.86 18.31 -4.30
C ALA A 362 17.74 19.36 -3.19
N VAL A 363 17.82 18.93 -1.92
CA VAL A 363 17.77 19.82 -0.75
C VAL A 363 19.02 20.70 -0.67
N LEU A 364 20.22 20.11 -0.79
CA LEU A 364 21.47 20.85 -0.67
C LEU A 364 21.67 21.85 -1.81
N THR A 365 21.29 21.49 -3.04
CA THR A 365 21.36 22.41 -4.19
C THR A 365 20.45 23.62 -3.98
N GLY A 366 19.24 23.40 -3.46
CA GLY A 366 18.32 24.48 -3.12
C GLY A 366 18.86 25.38 -2.01
N PHE A 367 19.45 24.79 -0.96
CA PHE A 367 20.09 25.54 0.11
C PHE A 367 21.28 26.39 -0.37
N LEU A 368 22.16 25.82 -1.20
CA LEU A 368 23.32 26.50 -1.76
C LEU A 368 22.99 27.55 -2.82
N ALA A 369 21.72 27.68 -3.23
CA ALA A 369 21.31 28.68 -4.23
C ALA A 369 21.57 30.12 -3.77
N ASP A 370 21.48 30.37 -2.45
CA ASP A 370 21.73 31.68 -1.80
C ASP A 370 23.22 31.96 -1.53
N PHE A 371 24.09 30.98 -1.76
CA PHE A 371 25.53 31.10 -1.55
C PHE A 371 26.25 31.48 -2.84
N PRO A 372 27.52 31.95 -2.75
CA PRO A 372 28.34 32.21 -3.93
C PRO A 372 28.35 31.01 -4.89
N SER A 373 28.28 31.29 -6.19
CA SER A 373 28.14 30.28 -7.23
C SER A 373 29.26 29.23 -7.24
N GLU A 374 30.42 29.61 -6.73
CA GLU A 374 31.63 28.81 -6.52
C GLU A 374 31.42 27.67 -5.53
N MET A 375 30.43 27.76 -4.64
CA MET A 375 30.08 26.70 -3.69
C MET A 375 29.19 25.62 -4.30
N ARG A 376 28.46 25.91 -5.39
CA ARG A 376 27.50 24.96 -5.99
C ARG A 376 28.15 23.65 -6.47
N PRO A 377 29.35 23.65 -7.08
CA PRO A 377 30.04 22.41 -7.45
C PRO A 377 30.37 21.49 -6.26
N ALA A 378 30.41 22.01 -5.03
CA ALA A 378 30.66 21.20 -3.84
C ALA A 378 29.47 20.31 -3.44
N CYS A 379 28.27 20.57 -3.97
CA CYS A 379 27.06 19.80 -3.62
C CYS A 379 27.22 18.29 -3.91
N ALA A 380 27.61 17.95 -5.14
CA ALA A 380 27.76 16.56 -5.57
C ALA A 380 28.79 15.74 -4.73
N PRO A 381 30.03 16.22 -4.50
CA PRO A 381 30.99 15.49 -3.68
C PRO A 381 30.57 15.39 -2.20
N ILE A 382 29.96 16.45 -1.63
CA ILE A 382 29.46 16.41 -0.24
C ILE A 382 28.37 15.34 -0.08
N VAL A 383 27.40 15.31 -0.99
CA VAL A 383 26.33 14.31 -0.97
C VAL A 383 26.90 12.90 -1.18
N SER A 384 27.83 12.72 -2.12
CA SER A 384 28.46 11.42 -2.36
C SER A 384 29.17 10.90 -1.11
N ALA A 385 30.00 11.74 -0.48
CA ALA A 385 30.72 11.37 0.73
C ALA A 385 29.77 11.07 1.90
N SER A 386 28.69 11.84 2.02
CA SER A 386 27.70 11.65 3.09
C SER A 386 26.94 10.32 2.94
N VAL A 387 26.52 9.97 1.72
CA VAL A 387 25.83 8.70 1.43
C VAL A 387 26.77 7.52 1.62
N GLU A 388 28.02 7.62 1.19
CA GLU A 388 29.02 6.57 1.39
C GLU A 388 29.32 6.35 2.89
N ALA A 389 29.52 7.44 3.64
CA ALA A 389 29.73 7.37 5.08
C ALA A 389 28.51 6.78 5.80
N TYR A 390 27.29 7.22 5.46
CA TYR A 390 26.06 6.68 6.01
C TYR A 390 25.94 5.17 5.77
N THR A 391 26.14 4.74 4.52
CA THR A 391 26.03 3.33 4.13
C THR A 391 27.00 2.48 4.93
N ARG A 392 28.28 2.87 4.95
CA ARG A 392 29.32 2.15 5.69
C ARG A 392 29.05 2.07 7.19
N ILE A 393 28.66 3.19 7.82
CA ILE A 393 28.37 3.21 9.25
C ILE A 393 27.14 2.35 9.56
N SER A 394 26.12 2.37 8.70
CA SER A 394 24.90 1.57 8.89
C SER A 394 25.15 0.05 8.82
N GLU A 395 26.16 -0.38 8.06
CA GLU A 395 26.59 -1.77 7.96
C GLU A 395 27.50 -2.19 9.12
N GLU A 396 28.43 -1.33 9.53
CA GLU A 396 29.43 -1.65 10.55
C GLU A 396 28.89 -1.49 11.99
N LEU A 397 27.98 -0.54 12.23
CA LEU A 397 27.50 -0.17 13.57
C LEU A 397 26.07 -0.67 13.83
N LEU A 398 25.87 -1.98 13.86
CA LEU A 398 24.54 -2.54 14.09
C LEU A 398 24.00 -2.29 15.52
N PRO A 399 22.68 -2.13 15.70
CA PRO A 399 22.06 -2.06 17.02
C PRO A 399 22.29 -3.37 17.79
N THR A 400 22.84 -3.25 18.99
CA THR A 400 23.02 -4.36 19.93
C THR A 400 22.35 -4.01 21.25
N PRO A 401 22.07 -4.97 22.17
CA PRO A 401 21.53 -4.64 23.48
C PRO A 401 22.35 -3.59 24.24
N ALA A 402 23.68 -3.61 24.10
CA ALA A 402 24.58 -2.61 24.70
C ALA A 402 24.59 -1.26 23.94
N LYS A 403 24.18 -1.24 22.67
CA LYS A 403 24.20 -0.07 21.78
C LYS A 403 22.85 0.08 21.08
N SER A 404 21.77 0.07 21.85
CA SER A 404 20.40 0.14 21.35
C SER A 404 20.06 1.47 20.66
N HIS A 405 20.87 2.50 20.91
CA HIS A 405 20.76 3.83 20.30
C HIS A 405 21.38 3.93 18.90
N TYR A 406 21.99 2.86 18.38
CA TYR A 406 22.51 2.82 17.02
C TYR A 406 21.36 2.64 16.03
N THR A 407 20.82 3.75 15.57
CA THR A 407 19.70 3.81 14.63
C THR A 407 20.09 4.62 13.40
N PHE A 408 19.93 4.03 12.22
CA PHE A 408 20.19 4.67 10.93
C PHE A 408 18.89 4.72 10.13
N ASN A 409 18.48 5.92 9.77
CA ASN A 409 17.28 6.19 8.98
C ASN A 409 17.54 7.36 8.04
N LEU A 410 16.71 7.45 7.00
CA LEU A 410 16.70 8.55 6.05
C LEU A 410 15.84 9.71 6.57
#